data_AF-A0A453JJ56-F1
#
_entry.id   AF-A0A453JJ56-F1
#
_cell.length_a   1.000
_cell.length_b   1.000
_cell.length_c   1.000
_cell.angle_alpha   90.00
_cell.angle_beta   90.00
_cell.angle_gamma   90.00
#
_symmetry.space_group_name_H-M   'P 1'
#
loop_
_entity.id
_entity.type
_entity.pdbx_description
1 polymer ?
#
loop_
_entity_poly.entity_id
_entity_poly.type
_entity_poly.pdbx_seq_one_letter_code
_entity_poly.pdbx_strand_id
1 'polypeptide(L)' 'CGGELKLVGMWASPFMVRVQIALRLKGLSYEYVEEDLQNKSELLLRSNPVHVHL' A
#
# COMPACT_ATOMS: atom_id res chain seq x y z
N CYS A 1 -16.92 -10.88 -8.26
CA CYS A 1 -15.75 -11.35 -7.50
C CYS A 1 -14.92 -10.13 -7.10
N GLY A 2 -15.19 -9.54 -5.93
CA GLY A 2 -14.37 -8.45 -5.42
C GLY A 2 -13.08 -9.02 -4.88
N GLY A 3 -11.94 -8.67 -5.49
CA GLY A 3 -10.63 -9.09 -4.98
C GLY A 3 -10.38 -8.50 -3.59
N GLU A 4 -9.60 -9.22 -2.79
CA GLU A 4 -9.12 -8.76 -1.49
C GLU A 4 -8.23 -7.51 -1.68
N LEU A 5 -8.58 -6.40 -1.03
CA LEU A 5 -7.84 -5.15 -1.13
C LEU A 5 -6.65 -5.17 -0.18
N LYS A 6 -5.44 -4.92 -0.71
CA LYS A 6 -4.22 -4.75 0.09
C LYS A 6 -3.75 -3.31 0.05
N LEU A 7 -3.43 -2.79 1.23
CA LEU A 7 -2.85 -1.46 1.41
C LEU A 7 -1.36 -1.62 1.74
N VAL A 8 -0.53 -1.41 0.72
CA VAL A 8 0.92 -1.61 0.77
C VAL A 8 1.63 -0.29 1.06
N GLY A 9 2.43 -0.22 2.12
CA GLY A 9 3.31 0.92 2.38
C GLY A 9 3.77 1.02 3.83
N MET A 10 4.34 2.17 4.20
CA MET A 10 4.97 2.39 5.51
C MET A 10 4.05 3.13 6.47
N TRP A 11 4.02 2.74 7.75
CA TRP A 11 3.13 3.33 8.77
C TRP A 11 3.36 4.83 8.98
N ALA A 12 4.61 5.29 8.86
CA ALA A 12 5.00 6.68 9.07
C ALA A 12 4.75 7.58 7.84
N SER A 13 4.26 7.03 6.72
CA SER A 13 4.06 7.79 5.48
C SER A 13 2.80 8.67 5.56
N PRO A 14 2.91 10.01 5.36
CA PRO A 14 1.73 10.88 5.31
C PRO A 14 0.83 10.58 4.11
N PHE A 15 1.37 10.00 3.02
CA PHE A 15 0.58 9.58 1.87
C PHE A 15 -0.26 8.33 2.17
N MET A 16 0.30 7.40 2.94
CA MET A 16 -0.40 6.20 3.43
C MET A 16 -1.62 6.58 4.28
N VAL A 17 -1.44 7.52 5.22
CA VAL A 17 -2.53 8.00 6.09
C VAL A 17 -3.71 8.56 5.28
N ARG A 18 -3.45 9.29 4.19
CA ARG A 18 -4.52 9.80 3.30
C ARG A 18 -5.36 8.66 2.71
N VAL A 19 -4.71 7.57 2.30
CA VAL A 19 -5.39 6.40 1.74
C VAL A 19 -6.20 5.68 2.82
N GLN A 20 -5.65 5.50 4.03
CA GLN A 20 -6.38 4.91 5.15
C GLN A 20 -7.67 5.68 5.48
N ILE A 21 -7.60 7.02 5.50
CA ILE A 21 -8.77 7.89 5.70
C ILE A 21 -9.79 7.67 4.58
N ALA A 22 -9.36 7.68 3.32
CA ALA A 22 -10.25 7.49 2.18
C ALA A 22 -10.94 6.12 2.18
N LEU A 23 -10.22 5.04 2.52
CA LEU A 23 -10.77 3.70 2.62
C LEU A 23 -11.79 3.59 3.75
N ARG A 24 -11.48 4.19 4.92
CA ARG A 24 -12.42 4.28 6.04
C ARG A 24 -13.70 5.03 5.67
N LEU A 25 -13.57 6.18 5.00
CA LEU A 25 -14.73 6.97 4.55
C LEU A 25 -15.59 6.21 3.52
N LYS A 26 -14.98 5.32 2.73
CA LYS A 26 -15.67 4.47 1.76
C LYS A 26 -16.21 3.17 2.35
N GLY A 27 -15.96 2.87 3.63
CA GLY A 27 -16.37 1.62 4.25
C GLY A 27 -15.69 0.37 3.66
N LEU A 28 -14.49 0.54 3.07
CA LEU A 28 -13.75 -0.57 2.46
C LEU A 28 -12.79 -1.19 3.48
N SER A 29 -12.92 -2.50 3.68
CA SER A 29 -11.93 -3.29 4.40
C SER A 29 -10.70 -3.53 3.53
N TYR A 30 -9.54 -3.60 4.17
CA TYR A 30 -8.26 -3.91 3.52
C TYR A 30 -7.34 -4.66 4.47
N GLU A 31 -6.43 -5.45 3.90
CA GLU A 31 -5.26 -5.97 4.59
C GLU A 31 -4.16 -4.90 4.54
N TYR A 32 -3.53 -4.59 5.68
CA TYR A 32 -2.38 -3.70 5.73
C TYR A 32 -1.09 -4.50 5.60
N VAL A 33 -0.23 -4.11 4.66
CA VAL A 33 1.08 -4.72 4.41
C VAL A 33 2.15 -3.66 4.64
N GLU A 34 2.89 -3.79 5.73
CA GLU A 34 4.02 -2.90 6.07
C GLU A 34 5.16 -3.12 5.07
N GLU A 35 5.69 -2.03 4.52
CA GLU A 35 6.82 -2.05 3.60
C GLU A 35 8.11 -1.52 4.25
N ASP A 36 9.19 -2.26 4.05
CA ASP A 36 10.55 -1.76 4.25
C ASP A 36 11.01 -1.02 2.98
N LEU A 37 11.19 0.29 3.08
CA LEU A 37 11.64 1.11 1.94
C LEU A 37 13.13 0.96 1.64
N GLN A 38 13.93 0.39 2.55
CA GLN A 38 15.33 0.04 2.30
C GLN A 38 15.45 -1.26 1.51
N ASN A 39 14.52 -2.19 1.74
CA ASN A 39 14.43 -3.47 1.04
C ASN A 39 13.01 -3.71 0.52
N LYS A 40 12.71 -3.10 -0.62
CA LYS A 40 11.36 -3.09 -1.23
C LYS A 40 10.87 -4.49 -1.55
N SER A 41 9.63 -4.79 -1.19
CA SER A 41 9.03 -6.09 -1.49
C SER A 41 8.80 -6.30 -3.00
N GLU A 42 8.78 -7.55 -3.45
CA GLU A 42 8.34 -7.88 -4.81
C GLU A 42 6.92 -7.37 -5.10
N LEU A 43 6.05 -7.36 -4.08
CA LEU A 43 4.69 -6.86 -4.22
C LEU A 43 4.68 -5.37 -4.58
N LEU A 44 5.47 -4.56 -3.87
CA LEU A 44 5.63 -3.13 -4.16
C LEU A 44 6.19 -2.90 -5.57
N LEU A 45 7.22 -3.66 -5.97
CA LEU A 45 7.84 -3.55 -7.29
C LEU A 45 6.89 -3.95 -8.43
N ARG A 46 6.08 -5.00 -8.24
CA ARG A 46 5.07 -5.42 -9.23
C ARG A 46 3.89 -4.46 -9.32
N SER A 47 3.45 -3.89 -8.19
CA SER A 47 2.30 -2.99 -8.14
C SER A 47 2.62 -1.55 -8.56
N ASN A 48 3.85 -1.09 -8.36
CA ASN A 48 4.26 0.27 -8.72
C ASN A 48 5.56 0.25 -9.56
N PRO A 49 5.45 0.23 -10.90
CA PRO A 49 6.60 0.09 -11.79
C PRO A 49 7.59 1.26 -11.73
N VAL A 50 7.20 2.41 -11.15
CA VAL A 50 8.10 3.55 -10.92
C VAL A 50 9.27 3.17 -10.01
N HIS A 51 9.11 2.16 -9.16
CA HIS A 51 10.14 1.73 -8.23
C HIS A 51 11.04 0.60 -8.75
N VAL A 52 10.88 0.19 -10.01
CA VAL A 52 11.63 -0.90 -10.65
C VAL A 52 13.00 -0.45 -11.18
N HIS A 53 13.34 0.85 -11.08
CA HIS A 53 14.64 1.39 -11.50
C HIS A 53 15.40 1.98 -10.30
N LEU A 54 16.11 1.12 -9.56
CA LEU A 54 17.38 1.43 -8.90
C LEU A 54 18.27 0.20 -8.98
#